data_AF-A0A7C9CWW9-F1
#
_entry.id   AF-A0A7C9CWW9-F1
#
_cell.length_a   1.000
_cell.length_b   1.000
_cell.length_c   1.000
_cell.angle_alpha   90.00
_cell.angle_beta   90.00
_cell.angle_gamma   90.00
#
_symmetry.space_group_name_H-M   'P 1'
#
loop_
_entity.id
_entity.type
_entity.pdbx_description
1 polymer ?
#
loop_
_entity_poly.entity_id
_entity_poly.type
_entity_poly.pdbx_seq_one_letter_code
_entity_poly.pdbx_strand_id
1 'polypeptide(L)'
;MNIFSIISRTSKLFNDYPSGSRLLVLFAVSTGGMVAYSESRAPDIEDKALESKKKKMVVLGTGWAGISFVKDLDPSMYDVKIVSPRNYFAFTPLLPSVTCGTVEARSVVEPIRNIIRKGKGKIEFCEAECTKIDSTKKKLLCRSTFENSPIPNRDFSLDYDYLVIAVGAQVNTFNTPGVVEHCHFL
;
A
#
# COMPACT_ATOMS: atom_id res chain seq x y z
N MET A 1 -50.33 -19.20 32.56
CA MET A 1 -50.38 -17.72 32.74
C MET A 1 -51.03 -17.12 31.50
N ASN A 2 -52.22 -16.52 31.63
CA ASN A 2 -53.02 -16.04 30.51
C ASN A 2 -52.54 -14.68 29.99
N ILE A 3 -52.43 -14.54 28.66
CA ILE A 3 -52.03 -13.32 27.94
C ILE A 3 -52.89 -12.10 28.35
N PHE A 4 -54.17 -12.30 28.65
CA PHE A 4 -55.09 -11.26 29.13
C PHE A 4 -54.70 -10.66 30.51
N SER A 5 -54.02 -11.41 31.37
CA SER A 5 -53.53 -10.91 32.66
C SER A 5 -52.32 -9.99 32.52
N ILE A 6 -51.51 -10.22 31.49
CA ILE A 6 -50.33 -9.40 31.19
C ILE A 6 -50.78 -8.07 30.60
N ILE A 7 -51.72 -8.09 29.66
CA ILE A 7 -52.27 -6.90 29.00
C ILE A 7 -52.98 -5.96 30.01
N SER A 8 -53.74 -6.53 30.97
CA SER A 8 -54.39 -5.71 32.00
C SER A 8 -53.40 -5.08 32.97
N ARG A 9 -52.31 -5.78 33.33
CA ARG A 9 -51.23 -5.22 34.19
C ARG A 9 -50.42 -4.13 33.48
N THR A 10 -50.10 -4.30 32.19
CA THR A 10 -49.38 -3.27 31.43
C THR A 10 -50.25 -2.04 31.17
N SER A 11 -51.57 -2.20 31.00
CA SER A 11 -52.50 -1.07 30.85
C SER A 11 -52.60 -0.19 32.12
N LYS A 12 -52.56 -0.80 33.32
CA LYS A 12 -52.55 -0.04 34.59
C LYS A 12 -51.24 0.73 34.79
N LEU A 13 -50.10 0.09 34.49
CA LEU A 13 -48.79 0.75 34.53
C LEU A 13 -48.68 1.94 33.57
N PHE A 14 -49.37 1.89 32.44
CA PHE A 14 -49.40 2.98 31.47
C PHE A 14 -50.20 4.20 31.95
N ASN A 15 -51.24 3.97 32.75
CA ASN A 15 -52.13 5.03 33.24
C ASN A 15 -51.63 5.68 34.54
N ASP A 16 -50.93 4.93 35.39
CA ASP A 16 -50.44 5.41 36.69
C ASP A 16 -49.15 6.25 36.60
N TYR A 17 -48.38 6.13 35.50
CA TYR A 17 -47.08 6.81 35.32
C TYR A 17 -46.95 7.52 33.96
N PRO A 18 -47.45 8.77 33.84
CA PRO A 18 -47.44 9.52 32.57
C PRO A 18 -46.03 9.93 32.08
N SER A 19 -45.01 9.89 32.94
CA SER A 19 -43.61 10.14 32.54
C SER A 19 -42.93 8.91 31.92
N GLY A 20 -43.28 7.70 32.38
CA GLY A 20 -42.69 6.44 31.90
C GLY A 20 -43.22 6.03 30.53
N SER A 21 -44.49 6.34 30.22
CA SER A 21 -45.09 6.05 28.92
C SER A 21 -44.40 6.78 27.76
N ARG A 22 -43.97 8.04 27.98
CA ARG A 22 -43.20 8.81 26.99
C ARG A 22 -41.84 8.19 26.68
N LEU A 23 -41.16 7.66 27.69
CA LEU A 23 -39.86 7.01 27.52
C LEU A 23 -40.00 5.68 26.75
N LEU A 24 -41.05 4.91 27.04
CA LEU A 24 -41.35 3.65 26.36
C LEU A 24 -41.71 3.86 24.89
N VAL A 25 -42.49 4.90 24.58
CA VAL A 25 -42.79 5.30 23.19
C VAL A 25 -41.51 5.74 22.46
N LEU A 26 -40.63 6.51 23.11
CA LEU A 26 -39.34 6.92 22.54
C LEU A 26 -38.44 5.71 22.22
N PHE A 27 -38.37 4.72 23.12
CA PHE A 27 -37.61 3.49 22.87
C PHE A 27 -38.24 2.64 21.76
N ALA A 28 -39.56 2.53 21.70
CA ALA A 28 -40.24 1.79 20.64
C ALA A 28 -40.07 2.44 19.26
N VAL A 29 -40.17 3.77 19.18
CA VAL A 29 -39.97 4.52 17.92
C VAL A 29 -38.51 4.49 17.49
N SER A 30 -37.56 4.61 18.43
CA SER A 30 -36.12 4.53 18.13
C SER A 30 -35.73 3.14 17.62
N THR A 31 -36.21 2.08 18.29
CA THR A 31 -35.88 0.70 17.90
C THR A 31 -36.57 0.31 16.58
N GLY A 32 -37.84 0.68 16.39
CA GLY A 32 -38.54 0.46 15.12
C GLY A 32 -37.93 1.24 13.96
N GLY A 33 -37.49 2.48 14.19
CA GLY A 33 -36.76 3.28 13.22
C GLY A 33 -35.40 2.68 12.84
N MET A 34 -34.66 2.15 13.81
CA MET A 34 -33.39 1.46 13.56
C MET A 34 -33.57 0.15 12.78
N VAL A 35 -34.61 -0.62 13.07
CA VAL A 35 -34.94 -1.86 12.34
C VAL A 35 -35.39 -1.54 10.91
N ALA A 36 -36.28 -0.57 10.73
CA ALA A 36 -36.69 -0.12 9.40
C ALA A 36 -35.54 0.50 8.60
N TYR A 37 -34.61 1.21 9.27
CA TYR A 37 -33.36 1.69 8.65
C TYR A 37 -32.45 0.54 8.23
N SER A 38 -32.36 -0.52 9.04
CA SER A 38 -31.58 -1.71 8.70
C SER A 38 -32.19 -2.55 7.56
N GLU A 39 -33.53 -2.61 7.47
CA GLU A 39 -34.23 -3.31 6.38
C GLU A 39 -34.28 -2.48 5.09
N SER A 40 -34.38 -1.15 5.19
CA SER A 40 -34.35 -0.25 4.01
C SER A 40 -32.95 -0.04 3.45
N ARG A 41 -31.91 -0.40 4.21
CA ARG A 41 -30.59 -0.66 3.65
C ARG A 41 -30.71 -1.91 2.78
N ALA A 42 -30.99 -1.68 1.50
CA ALA A 42 -30.70 -2.66 0.47
C ALA A 42 -29.30 -3.23 0.78
N PRO A 43 -29.07 -4.55 0.65
CA PRO A 43 -27.71 -5.04 0.73
C PRO A 43 -26.92 -4.13 -0.20
N ASP A 44 -25.87 -3.49 0.33
CA ASP A 44 -24.89 -2.84 -0.52
C ASP A 44 -24.55 -3.93 -1.52
N ILE A 45 -25.10 -3.81 -2.74
CA ILE A 45 -24.80 -4.71 -3.83
C ILE A 45 -23.35 -4.36 -4.00
N GLU A 46 -22.49 -5.15 -3.33
CA GLU A 46 -21.06 -5.14 -3.57
C GLU A 46 -20.99 -5.10 -5.08
N ASP A 47 -20.43 -4.01 -5.60
CA ASP A 47 -20.01 -3.87 -6.98
C ASP A 47 -18.95 -4.96 -7.24
N LYS A 48 -19.37 -6.23 -7.23
CA LYS A 48 -18.76 -7.35 -7.92
C LYS A 48 -19.12 -7.28 -9.41
N ALA A 49 -19.41 -6.08 -9.91
CA ALA A 49 -19.30 -5.74 -11.31
C ALA A 49 -17.82 -5.87 -11.68
N LEU A 50 -17.41 -7.09 -12.02
CA LEU A 50 -16.26 -7.39 -12.88
C LEU A 50 -15.13 -6.36 -12.71
N GLU A 51 -14.51 -6.25 -11.52
CA GLU A 51 -13.33 -5.41 -11.37
C GLU A 51 -12.36 -5.87 -12.44
N SER A 52 -12.19 -5.06 -13.50
CA SER A 52 -11.25 -5.38 -14.55
C SER A 52 -9.91 -5.39 -13.85
N LYS A 53 -9.41 -6.59 -13.54
CA LYS A 53 -8.24 -6.78 -12.70
C LYS A 53 -7.13 -5.89 -13.24
N LYS A 54 -6.76 -4.86 -12.46
CA LYS A 54 -5.80 -3.84 -12.89
C LYS A 54 -4.55 -4.55 -13.39
N LYS A 55 -4.00 -4.05 -14.50
CA LYS A 55 -2.78 -4.64 -15.07
C LYS A 55 -1.64 -4.47 -14.08
N LYS A 56 -0.85 -5.53 -13.88
CA LYS A 56 0.29 -5.53 -12.95
C LYS A 56 1.46 -4.79 -13.59
N MET A 57 1.90 -3.70 -12.96
CA MET A 57 3.05 -2.94 -13.41
C MET A 57 4.17 -3.07 -12.38
N VAL A 58 5.32 -3.57 -12.82
CA VAL A 58 6.51 -3.63 -11.97
C VAL A 58 7.54 -2.60 -12.43
N VAL A 59 7.97 -1.76 -11.50
CA VAL A 59 9.04 -0.77 -11.71
C VAL A 59 10.28 -1.25 -11.00
N LEU A 60 11.36 -1.50 -11.75
CA LEU A 60 12.66 -1.87 -11.21
C LEU A 60 13.51 -0.63 -10.99
N GLY A 61 13.94 -0.41 -9.74
CA GLY A 61 14.84 0.68 -9.38
C GLY A 61 14.14 1.92 -8.81
N THR A 62 14.83 2.57 -7.89
CA THR A 62 14.38 3.75 -7.12
C THR A 62 15.20 5.01 -7.41
N GLY A 63 15.85 5.05 -8.58
CA GLY A 63 16.61 6.21 -9.06
C GLY A 63 15.73 7.25 -9.76
N TRP A 64 16.37 8.18 -10.47
CA TRP A 64 15.70 9.27 -11.20
C TRP A 64 14.56 8.81 -12.10
N ALA A 65 14.82 7.87 -13.02
CA ALA A 65 13.81 7.42 -13.98
C ALA A 65 12.62 6.73 -13.29
N GLY A 66 12.87 5.84 -12.32
CA GLY A 66 11.82 5.09 -11.63
C GLY A 66 10.93 6.01 -10.79
N ILE A 67 11.52 6.97 -10.09
CA ILE A 67 10.79 7.89 -9.21
C ILE A 67 10.02 8.94 -10.01
N SER A 68 10.60 9.50 -11.07
CA SER A 68 9.89 10.42 -11.94
C SER A 68 8.70 9.72 -12.60
N PHE A 69 8.88 8.50 -13.10
CA PHE A 69 7.80 7.71 -13.67
C PHE A 69 6.66 7.47 -12.67
N VAL A 70 7.00 7.04 -11.44
CA VAL A 70 6.01 6.77 -10.39
C VAL A 70 5.25 8.03 -9.95
N LYS A 71 5.89 9.21 -9.97
CA LYS A 71 5.25 10.48 -9.58
C LYS A 71 4.16 10.92 -10.56
N ASP A 72 4.37 10.69 -11.85
CA ASP A 72 3.45 11.12 -12.91
C ASP A 72 2.45 10.01 -13.32
N LEU A 73 2.65 8.79 -12.81
CA LEU A 73 1.77 7.66 -13.05
C LEU A 73 0.43 7.83 -12.33
N ASP A 74 -0.67 7.49 -13.00
CA ASP A 74 -1.97 7.34 -12.35
C ASP A 74 -2.10 5.94 -11.73
N PRO A 75 -2.07 5.81 -10.39
CA PRO A 75 -2.19 4.53 -9.69
C PRO A 75 -3.62 3.95 -9.76
N SER A 76 -4.60 4.68 -10.29
CA SER A 76 -5.94 4.14 -10.50
C SER A 76 -5.98 3.08 -11.59
N MET A 77 -5.12 3.20 -12.62
CA MET A 77 -5.13 2.35 -13.81
C MET A 77 -4.37 1.02 -13.66
N TYR A 78 -3.39 0.97 -12.75
CA TYR A 78 -2.46 -0.16 -12.63
C TYR A 78 -2.31 -0.63 -11.19
N ASP A 79 -1.98 -1.90 -11.00
CA ASP A 79 -1.47 -2.42 -9.72
C ASP A 79 0.06 -2.29 -9.74
N VAL A 80 0.58 -1.27 -9.06
CA VAL A 80 1.96 -0.82 -9.19
C VAL A 80 2.82 -1.37 -8.06
N LYS A 81 3.91 -2.07 -8.43
CA LYS A 81 4.92 -2.59 -7.52
C LYS A 81 6.30 -2.05 -7.88
N ILE A 82 6.95 -1.38 -6.93
CA ILE A 82 8.33 -0.90 -7.06
C ILE A 82 9.24 -1.93 -6.41
N VAL A 83 10.25 -2.40 -7.12
CA VAL A 83 11.24 -3.36 -6.61
C VAL A 83 12.62 -2.73 -6.71
N SER A 84 13.31 -2.60 -5.58
CA SER A 84 14.68 -2.09 -5.52
C SER A 84 15.36 -2.56 -4.24
N PRO A 85 16.67 -2.87 -4.26
CA PRO A 85 17.41 -3.16 -3.04
C PRO A 85 17.61 -1.93 -2.15
N ARG A 86 17.30 -0.72 -2.65
CA ARG A 86 17.42 0.55 -1.91
C ARG A 86 16.05 1.16 -1.65
N ASN A 87 15.74 1.42 -0.38
CA ASN A 87 14.48 1.97 0.09
C ASN A 87 14.38 3.51 0.13
N TYR A 88 15.31 4.20 -0.54
CA TYR A 88 15.32 5.65 -0.72
C TYR A 88 15.65 6.02 -2.17
N PHE A 89 15.21 7.21 -2.57
CA PHE A 89 15.71 7.95 -3.73
C PHE A 89 16.93 8.77 -3.30
N ALA A 90 17.97 8.83 -4.14
CA ALA A 90 19.14 9.66 -3.91
C ALA A 90 19.25 10.75 -4.98
N PHE A 91 19.37 12.00 -4.56
CA PHE A 91 19.62 13.14 -5.44
C PHE A 91 21.10 13.17 -5.82
N THR A 92 21.46 12.37 -6.83
CA THR A 92 22.84 12.14 -7.25
C THR A 92 23.68 13.41 -7.52
N PRO A 93 23.13 14.56 -7.98
CA PRO A 93 23.94 15.76 -8.22
C PRO A 93 24.63 16.33 -6.97
N LEU A 94 24.14 16.06 -5.76
CA LEU A 94 24.75 16.56 -4.51
C LEU A 94 25.62 15.53 -3.79
N LEU A 95 25.81 14.32 -4.33
CA LEU A 95 26.72 13.33 -3.73
C LEU A 95 28.15 13.86 -3.56
N PRO A 96 28.74 14.63 -4.49
CA PRO A 96 30.06 15.25 -4.26
C PRO A 96 30.07 16.25 -3.09
N SER A 97 28.95 16.91 -2.79
CA SER A 97 28.85 17.82 -1.64
C SER A 97 28.73 17.06 -0.31
N VAL A 98 28.25 15.82 -0.35
CA VAL A 98 28.21 14.94 0.84
C VAL A 98 29.60 14.46 1.21
N THR A 99 30.46 14.15 0.23
CA THR A 99 31.81 13.64 0.50
C THR A 99 32.70 14.66 1.23
N CYS A 100 32.46 15.96 1.03
CA CYS A 100 33.17 17.05 1.71
C CYS A 100 32.42 17.64 2.91
N GLY A 101 31.26 17.07 3.29
CA GLY A 101 30.47 17.54 4.44
C GLY A 101 29.78 18.89 4.24
N THR A 102 29.72 19.42 3.02
CA THR A 102 28.96 20.64 2.70
C THR A 102 27.46 20.41 2.87
N VAL A 103 26.99 19.19 2.58
CA VAL A 103 25.59 18.78 2.77
C VAL A 103 25.57 17.44 3.51
N GLU A 104 24.61 17.26 4.42
CA GLU A 104 24.44 15.99 5.11
C GLU A 104 23.81 14.93 4.19
N ALA A 105 24.27 13.67 4.28
CA ALA A 105 23.74 12.57 3.47
C ALA A 105 22.21 12.42 3.58
N ARG A 106 21.63 12.66 4.76
CA ARG A 106 20.17 12.59 4.96
C ARG A 106 19.40 13.69 4.23
N SER A 107 20.07 14.79 3.87
CA SER A 107 19.46 15.92 3.17
C SER A 107 19.36 15.70 1.65
N VAL A 108 20.07 14.71 1.10
CA VAL A 108 20.07 14.39 -0.34
C VAL A 108 19.32 13.10 -0.67
N VAL A 109 18.65 12.49 0.31
CA VAL A 109 17.86 11.27 0.12
C VAL A 109 16.40 11.47 0.52
N GLU A 110 15.48 10.79 -0.18
CA GLU A 110 14.06 10.77 0.18
C GLU A 110 13.59 9.31 0.30
N PRO A 111 13.09 8.86 1.46
CA PRO A 111 12.56 7.51 1.62
C PRO A 111 11.39 7.22 0.67
N ILE A 112 11.40 6.05 0.03
CA ILE A 112 10.37 5.68 -0.96
C ILE A 112 8.97 5.67 -0.35
N ARG A 113 8.86 5.22 0.89
CA ARG A 113 7.63 5.26 1.67
C ARG A 113 6.98 6.65 1.76
N ASN A 114 7.79 7.72 1.75
CA ASN A 114 7.27 9.08 1.78
C ASN A 114 6.77 9.51 0.40
N ILE A 115 7.48 9.12 -0.65
CA ILE A 115 7.11 9.41 -2.05
C ILE A 115 5.78 8.75 -2.38
N ILE A 116 5.63 7.45 -2.11
CA ILE A 116 4.40 6.70 -2.41
C ILE A 116 3.21 7.17 -1.58
N ARG A 117 3.43 7.59 -0.31
CA ARG A 117 2.35 8.08 0.57
C ARG A 117 1.76 9.41 0.10
N LYS A 118 2.54 10.23 -0.59
CA LYS A 118 2.07 11.50 -1.20
C LYS A 118 1.29 11.27 -2.50
N GLY A 119 1.36 10.07 -3.07
CA GLY A 119 0.67 9.71 -4.31
C GLY A 119 -0.85 9.54 -4.13
N LYS A 120 -1.58 9.56 -5.24
CA LYS A 120 -3.05 9.48 -5.28
C LYS A 120 -3.60 8.03 -5.27
N GLY A 121 -2.82 7.05 -4.81
CA GLY A 121 -3.27 5.66 -4.81
C GLY A 121 -2.30 4.70 -4.13
N LYS A 122 -2.67 3.42 -4.16
CA LYS A 122 -1.92 2.35 -3.51
C LYS A 122 -0.77 1.89 -4.41
N ILE A 123 0.46 2.18 -3.99
CA ILE A 123 1.68 1.69 -4.62
C ILE A 123 2.43 0.83 -3.60
N GLU A 124 2.80 -0.37 -3.98
CA GLU A 124 3.55 -1.29 -3.12
C GLU A 124 5.05 -1.17 -3.39
N PHE A 125 5.86 -1.09 -2.32
CA PHE A 125 7.32 -1.13 -2.41
C PHE A 125 7.83 -2.46 -1.86
N CYS A 126 8.78 -3.06 -2.58
CA CYS A 126 9.45 -4.29 -2.20
C CYS A 126 10.97 -4.08 -2.19
N GLU A 127 11.57 -4.26 -1.02
CA GLU A 127 13.01 -4.15 -0.83
C GLU A 127 13.70 -5.46 -1.26
N ALA A 128 14.00 -5.55 -2.55
CA ALA A 128 14.58 -6.73 -3.17
C ALA A 128 15.37 -6.36 -4.43
N GLU A 129 16.35 -7.18 -4.76
CA GLU A 129 17.12 -7.10 -5.99
C GLU A 129 16.50 -8.01 -7.06
N CYS A 130 16.31 -7.53 -8.29
CA CYS A 130 15.90 -8.38 -9.40
C CYS A 130 17.13 -9.04 -10.03
N THR A 131 17.22 -10.37 -9.94
CA THR A 131 18.37 -11.14 -10.42
C THR A 131 18.19 -11.61 -11.86
N LYS A 132 16.94 -11.87 -12.29
CA LYS A 132 16.66 -12.35 -13.63
C LYS A 132 15.28 -11.91 -14.12
N ILE A 133 15.22 -11.55 -15.40
CA ILE A 133 13.99 -11.20 -16.11
C ILE A 133 13.69 -12.33 -17.12
N ASP A 134 12.56 -12.99 -16.97
CA ASP A 134 12.03 -13.95 -17.95
C ASP A 134 10.92 -13.26 -18.76
N SER A 135 11.26 -12.82 -19.97
CA SER A 135 10.33 -12.14 -20.88
C SER A 135 9.31 -13.08 -21.49
N THR A 136 9.65 -14.37 -21.66
CA THR A 136 8.77 -15.37 -22.26
C THR A 136 7.63 -15.73 -21.32
N LYS A 137 7.94 -15.91 -20.03
CA LYS A 137 6.94 -16.23 -18.99
C LYS A 137 6.36 -14.99 -18.32
N LYS A 138 6.88 -13.79 -18.63
CA LYS A 138 6.57 -12.52 -17.97
C LYS A 138 6.72 -12.59 -16.44
N LYS A 139 7.86 -13.13 -16.00
CA LYS A 139 8.21 -13.28 -14.58
C LYS A 139 9.55 -12.62 -14.27
N LEU A 140 9.65 -12.08 -13.08
CA LEU A 140 10.89 -11.59 -12.48
C LEU A 140 11.29 -12.56 -11.39
N LEU A 141 12.58 -12.89 -11.31
CA LEU A 141 13.16 -13.50 -10.14
C LEU A 141 13.80 -12.38 -9.32
N CYS A 142 13.41 -12.32 -8.06
CA CYS A 142 13.88 -11.33 -7.11
C CYS A 142 14.45 -12.01 -5.89
N ARG A 143 15.46 -11.39 -5.29
CA ARG A 143 16.08 -11.81 -4.04
C ARG A 143 15.86 -10.73 -3.00
N SER A 144 15.24 -11.10 -1.88
CA SER A 144 15.05 -10.15 -0.78
C SER A 144 16.39 -9.74 -0.18
N THR A 145 16.59 -8.43 -0.02
CA THR A 145 17.79 -7.84 0.61
C THR A 145 17.65 -7.78 2.13
N PHE A 146 16.49 -8.15 2.69
CA PHE A 146 16.24 -8.08 4.13
C PHE A 146 17.05 -9.14 4.90
N GLU A 147 18.05 -8.69 5.65
CA GLU A 147 19.02 -9.55 6.33
C GLU A 147 18.42 -10.42 7.45
N ASN A 148 17.32 -9.96 8.08
CA ASN A 148 16.71 -10.62 9.24
C ASN A 148 15.51 -11.52 8.90
N SER A 149 15.37 -11.97 7.64
CA SER A 149 14.29 -12.90 7.30
C SER A 149 14.58 -14.30 7.87
N PRO A 150 13.65 -14.91 8.62
CA PRO A 150 13.80 -16.27 9.15
C PRO A 150 13.72 -17.37 8.06
N ILE A 151 13.56 -16.98 6.80
CA ILE A 151 13.36 -17.88 5.67
C ILE A 151 14.71 -18.14 4.96
N PRO A 152 15.15 -19.41 4.82
CA PRO A 152 16.44 -19.76 4.24
C PRO A 152 16.55 -19.47 2.74
N ASN A 153 15.42 -19.38 2.04
CA ASN A 153 15.36 -19.03 0.64
C ASN A 153 14.69 -17.65 0.48
N ARG A 154 15.52 -16.64 0.15
CA ARG A 154 15.08 -15.25 -0.07
C ARG A 154 14.64 -14.97 -1.50
N ASP A 155 14.68 -15.98 -2.37
CA ASP A 155 14.34 -15.84 -3.77
C ASP A 155 12.84 -16.07 -3.96
N PHE A 156 12.20 -15.17 -4.70
CA PHE A 156 10.79 -15.25 -5.04
C PHE A 156 10.54 -14.74 -6.46
N SER A 157 9.40 -15.15 -7.03
CA SER A 157 8.99 -14.73 -8.37
C SER A 157 7.86 -13.71 -8.34
N LEU A 158 7.95 -12.67 -9.18
CA LEU A 158 6.88 -11.72 -9.42
C LEU A 158 6.41 -11.79 -10.86
N ASP A 159 5.10 -11.91 -11.07
CA ASP A 159 4.49 -11.78 -12.40
C ASP A 159 4.25 -10.31 -12.75
N TYR A 160 4.38 -9.95 -14.02
CA TYR A 160 4.09 -8.60 -14.52
C TYR A 160 3.34 -8.62 -15.86
N ASP A 161 2.50 -7.61 -16.08
CA ASP A 161 1.95 -7.30 -17.42
C ASP A 161 2.83 -6.28 -18.12
N TYR A 162 3.27 -5.25 -17.38
CA TYR A 162 4.19 -4.21 -17.82
C TYR A 162 5.40 -4.14 -16.90
N LEU A 163 6.58 -3.99 -17.50
CA LEU A 163 7.85 -3.89 -16.81
C LEU A 163 8.54 -2.58 -17.18
N VAL A 164 8.87 -1.77 -16.18
CA VAL A 164 9.67 -0.56 -16.32
C VAL A 164 11.05 -0.83 -15.74
N ILE A 165 12.09 -0.74 -16.57
CA ILE A 165 13.47 -1.00 -16.16
C ILE A 165 14.17 0.35 -15.93
N ALA A 166 14.39 0.70 -14.66
CA ALA A 166 15.01 1.95 -14.22
C ALA A 166 16.12 1.69 -13.18
N VAL A 167 16.87 0.60 -13.34
CA VAL A 167 17.91 0.14 -12.41
C VAL A 167 19.19 0.99 -12.44
N GLY A 168 19.36 1.80 -13.49
CA GLY A 168 20.57 2.61 -13.70
C GLY A 168 21.73 1.79 -14.25
N ALA A 169 22.94 2.21 -13.92
CA ALA A 169 24.19 1.56 -14.32
C ALA A 169 25.12 1.43 -13.11
N GLN A 170 26.15 0.59 -13.25
CA GLN A 170 27.25 0.48 -12.30
C GLN A 170 28.52 1.10 -12.87
N VAL A 171 29.46 1.43 -11.99
CA VAL A 171 30.77 1.95 -12.39
C VAL A 171 31.49 0.91 -13.25
N ASN A 172 32.00 1.35 -14.39
CA ASN A 172 32.84 0.52 -15.25
C ASN A 172 34.31 0.72 -14.86
N THR A 173 34.97 -0.31 -14.36
CA THR A 173 36.40 -0.29 -14.00
C THR A 173 37.32 -0.57 -15.18
N PHE A 174 36.75 -0.93 -16.35
CA PHE A 174 37.48 -1.35 -17.55
C PHE A 174 38.47 -2.49 -17.31
N ASN A 175 38.24 -3.32 -16.28
CA ASN A 175 39.16 -4.36 -15.81
C ASN A 175 40.57 -3.85 -15.48
N THR A 176 40.68 -2.57 -15.11
CA THR A 176 41.96 -1.98 -14.71
C THR A 176 42.37 -2.55 -13.34
N PRO A 177 43.50 -3.26 -13.23
CA PRO A 177 43.93 -3.84 -11.96
C PRO A 177 44.15 -2.75 -10.89
N GLY A 178 43.74 -3.01 -9.66
CA GLY A 178 43.91 -2.08 -8.54
C GLY A 178 42.78 -1.06 -8.36
N VAL A 179 41.88 -0.90 -9.34
CA VAL A 179 40.80 0.11 -9.23
C VAL A 179 39.79 -0.27 -8.15
N VAL A 180 39.40 -1.53 -8.05
CA VAL A 180 38.43 -1.96 -7.03
C VAL A 180 39.07 -1.98 -5.64
N GLU A 181 40.38 -2.25 -5.57
CA GLU A 181 41.16 -2.39 -4.35
C GLU A 181 41.59 -1.05 -3.75
N HIS A 182 41.83 -0.03 -4.59
CA HIS A 182 42.46 1.23 -4.18
C HIS A 182 41.64 2.49 -4.47
N CYS A 183 40.53 2.41 -5.22
CA CYS A 183 39.68 3.57 -5.50
C CYS A 183 38.34 3.49 -4.76
N HIS A 184 37.81 4.67 -4.43
CA HIS A 184 36.44 4.81 -3.92
C HIS A 184 35.53 5.37 -5.02
N PHE A 185 34.38 4.74 -5.24
CA PHE A 185 33.40 5.20 -6.21
C PHE A 185 32.44 6.22 -5.59
N LEU A 186 31.95 7.12 -6.45
CA LEU A 186 30.93 8.11 -6.14
C LEU A 186 29.77 8.01 -7.11
#